data_AF-A0A7C4WLS9-F1
#
_entry.id   AF-A0A7C4WLS9-F1
#
_cell.length_a   1.000
_cell.length_b   1.000
_cell.length_c   1.000
_cell.angle_alpha   90.00
_cell.angle_beta   90.00
_cell.angle_gamma   90.00
#
_symmetry.space_group_name_H-M   'P 1'
#
loop_
_entity.id
_entity.type
_entity.pdbx_description
1 polymer ?
#
loop_
_entity_poly.entity_id
_entity_poly.type
_entity_poly.pdbx_seq_one_letter_code
_entity_poly.pdbx_strand_id
1 'polypeptide(L)' 'SIMRKIIGPTDSKEAPPGTIRGDFSCSKSMNVIHASDSLENAKKELSIFFKENDLLNYSRLDEAFVY' A
#
# COMPACT_ATOMS: atom_id res chain seq x y z
N SER A 1 -6.43 -6.21 3.47
CA SER A 1 -5.45 -5.16 3.83
C SER A 1 -6.13 -3.80 3.82
N ILE A 2 -5.95 -2.97 4.87
CA ILE A 2 -6.44 -1.58 4.91
C ILE A 2 -5.84 -0.77 3.75
N MET A 3 -4.54 -0.93 3.50
CA MET A 3 -3.84 -0.26 2.40
C MET A 3 -4.46 -0.55 1.04
N ARG A 4 -4.83 -1.81 0.75
CA ARG A 4 -5.48 -2.16 -0.52
C ARG A 4 -6.85 -1.51 -0.70
N LYS A 5 -7.58 -1.23 0.38
CA LYS A 5 -8.85 -0.49 0.32
C LYS A 5 -8.62 0.99 -0.03
N ILE A 6 -7.59 1.60 0.55
CA ILE A 6 -7.20 2.99 0.25
C ILE A 6 -6.69 3.12 -1.18
N ILE A 7 -5.92 2.13 -1.66
CA ILE A 7 -5.36 2.13 -3.01
C ILE A 7 -6.44 1.97 -4.09
N GLY A 8 -7.40 1.08 -3.88
CA GLY A 8 -8.43 0.75 -4.85
C GLY A 8 -8.08 -0.43 -5.79
N PRO A 9 -9.06 -0.91 -6.58
CA PRO A 9 -8.92 -1.93 -7.62
C PRO A 9 -7.73 -1.72 -8.57
N THR A 10 -7.26 -2.79 -9.22
CA THR A 10 -6.10 -2.73 -10.14
C THR A 10 -6.40 -1.94 -11.41
N ASP A 11 -7.62 -2.03 -11.93
CA ASP A 11 -8.06 -1.21 -13.04
C ASP A 11 -8.60 0.13 -12.52
N SER A 12 -7.99 1.23 -12.95
CA SER A 12 -8.37 2.60 -12.59
C SER A 12 -9.83 2.90 -12.92
N LYS A 13 -10.37 2.30 -13.99
CA LYS A 13 -11.76 2.51 -14.41
C LYS A 13 -12.78 1.92 -13.45
N GLU A 14 -12.36 0.91 -12.70
CA GLU A 14 -13.19 0.25 -11.67
C GLU A 14 -12.93 0.85 -10.28
N ALA A 15 -11.92 1.72 -10.14
CA ALA A 15 -11.53 2.28 -8.87
C ALA A 15 -12.45 3.45 -8.46
N PRO A 16 -13.10 3.38 -7.30
CA PRO A 16 -13.98 4.46 -6.85
C PRO A 16 -13.22 5.77 -6.61
N PRO A 17 -13.85 6.94 -6.83
CA PRO A 17 -13.30 8.22 -6.40
C PRO A 17 -12.94 8.23 -4.91
N GLY A 18 -11.86 8.91 -4.54
CA GLY A 18 -11.29 8.92 -3.20
C GLY A 18 -10.32 7.78 -2.90
N THR A 19 -10.19 6.79 -3.81
CA THR A 19 -9.08 5.83 -3.77
C THR A 19 -7.90 6.37 -4.57
N ILE A 20 -6.67 5.98 -4.20
CA ILE A 20 -5.46 6.48 -4.89
C ILE A 20 -5.55 6.23 -6.40
N ARG A 21 -6.00 5.04 -6.82
CA ARG A 21 -6.12 4.73 -8.25
C ARG A 21 -7.31 5.41 -8.91
N GLY A 22 -8.42 5.59 -8.21
CA GLY A 22 -9.57 6.32 -8.74
C GLY A 22 -9.23 7.78 -9.06
N ASP A 23 -8.41 8.41 -8.20
CA ASP A 23 -8.11 9.84 -8.30
C ASP A 23 -6.88 10.14 -9.16
N PHE A 24 -5.88 9.25 -9.19
CA PHE A 24 -4.56 9.57 -9.75
C PHE A 24 -4.08 8.68 -10.89
N SER A 25 -4.89 7.71 -11.36
CA SER A 25 -4.45 6.79 -12.42
C SER A 25 -5.38 6.74 -13.63
N CYS A 26 -4.81 6.41 -14.79
CA CYS A 26 -5.53 6.45 -16.07
C CYS A 26 -5.76 5.06 -16.70
N SER A 27 -5.02 4.02 -16.25
CA SER A 27 -5.12 2.68 -16.83
C SER A 27 -4.66 1.59 -15.88
N LYS A 28 -5.07 0.35 -16.17
CA LYS A 28 -4.64 -0.86 -15.46
C LYS A 28 -3.12 -1.08 -15.45
N SER A 29 -2.40 -0.69 -16.50
CA SER A 29 -0.95 -0.84 -16.60
C SER A 29 -0.16 0.31 -15.96
N MET A 30 -0.78 1.49 -15.84
CA MET A 30 -0.19 2.68 -15.22
C MET A 30 -1.05 3.13 -14.04
N ASN A 31 -1.13 2.28 -13.02
CA ASN A 31 -2.01 2.44 -11.87
C ASN A 31 -1.30 2.95 -10.59
N VAL A 32 -0.21 3.71 -10.78
CA VAL A 32 0.51 4.53 -9.78
C VAL A 32 1.25 3.78 -8.67
N ILE A 33 0.62 2.81 -8.02
CA ILE A 33 1.10 2.23 -6.77
C ILE A 33 0.91 0.72 -6.73
N HIS A 34 1.87 0.01 -6.12
CA HIS A 34 1.79 -1.41 -5.77
C HIS A 34 1.54 -1.59 -4.27
N ALA A 35 0.87 -2.67 -3.90
CA ALA A 35 0.82 -3.15 -2.53
C ALA A 35 0.64 -4.66 -2.52
N SER A 36 1.31 -5.32 -1.58
CA SER A 36 1.23 -6.76 -1.39
C SER A 36 -0.22 -7.20 -1.17
N ASP A 37 -0.60 -8.32 -1.77
CA ASP A 37 -1.95 -8.86 -1.75
C ASP A 37 -2.29 -9.65 -0.47
N SER A 38 -1.26 -10.16 0.20
CA SER A 38 -1.31 -11.07 1.33
C SER A 38 -0.18 -10.81 2.32
N LEU A 39 -0.32 -11.30 3.55
CA LEU A 39 0.73 -11.19 4.57
C LEU A 39 2.00 -11.97 4.17
N GLU A 40 1.83 -13.11 3.51
CA GLU A 40 2.95 -13.93 3.02
C GLU A 40 3.75 -13.18 1.95
N ASN A 41 3.08 -12.61 0.95
CA ASN A 41 3.75 -11.83 -0.09
C ASN A 41 4.34 -10.53 0.46
N ALA A 42 3.71 -9.90 1.45
CA ALA A 42 4.29 -8.73 2.13
C ALA A 42 5.65 -9.04 2.76
N LYS A 43 5.78 -10.18 3.45
CA LYS A 43 7.06 -10.61 4.04
C LYS A 43 8.11 -10.89 2.96
N LYS A 44 7.72 -11.56 1.87
CA LYS A 44 8.62 -11.84 0.74
C LYS A 44 9.09 -10.55 0.06
N GLU A 45 8.17 -9.67 -0.30
CA GLU A 45 8.46 -8.39 -0.95
C GLU A 45 9.33 -7.49 -0.05
N LEU A 46 9.07 -7.43 1.26
CA LEU A 46 9.88 -6.66 2.20
C LEU A 46 11.36 -7.06 2.15
N SER A 47 11.67 -8.36 2.11
CA SER A 47 13.05 -8.86 1.99
C SER A 47 13.70 -8.63 0.63
N ILE A 48 12.92 -8.37 -0.42
CA ILE A 48 13.44 -8.05 -1.75
C ILE A 48 13.89 -6.59 -1.81
N PHE A 49 13.11 -5.69 -1.22
CA PHE A 49 13.33 -4.25 -1.33
C PHE A 49 14.20 -3.65 -0.22
N PHE A 50 14.19 -4.24 0.98
CA PHE A 50 14.85 -3.68 2.16
C PHE A 50 15.77 -4.69 2.83
N LYS A 51 16.93 -4.22 3.30
CA LYS A 51 17.80 -4.96 4.22
C LYS A 51 17.28 -4.79 5.65
N GLU A 52 17.73 -5.66 6.55
CA GLU A 52 17.33 -5.59 7.97
C GLU A 52 17.63 -4.23 8.62
N ASN A 53 18.76 -3.61 8.25
CA ASN A 53 19.17 -2.31 8.80
C ASN A 53 18.45 -1.10 8.17
N ASP A 54 17.65 -1.29 7.11
CA ASP A 54 16.87 -0.21 6.49
C ASP A 54 15.56 0.04 7.27
N LEU A 55 15.15 -0.91 8.12
CA LEU A 55 13.90 -0.85 8.87
C LEU A 55 14.13 -0.24 10.26
N LEU A 56 13.59 0.96 10.46
CA LEU A 56 13.66 1.66 11.75
C LEU A 56 12.56 1.16 12.68
N ASN A 57 12.95 0.79 13.89
CA ASN A 57 12.01 0.52 14.97
C ASN A 57 11.95 1.73 15.90
N TYR A 58 10.78 2.36 15.99
CA TYR A 58 10.54 3.53 16.83
C TYR A 58 9.05 3.62 17.17
N SER A 59 8.73 4.30 18.26
CA SER A 59 7.34 4.56 18.66
C SER A 59 6.90 5.92 18.14
N ARG A 60 5.71 5.97 17.52
CA ARG A 60 5.12 7.25 17.10
C ARG A 60 4.28 7.86 18.22
N LEU A 61 4.35 9.18 18.38
CA LEU A 61 3.62 9.91 19.43
C LEU A 61 2.10 9.74 19.33
N ASP A 62 1.58 9.61 18.11
CA ASP A 62 0.16 9.47 17.81
C ASP A 62 -0.39 8.05 18.04
N GLU A 63 0.46 7.04 18.28
CA GLU A 63 0.01 5.66 18.48
C GLU A 63 -1.02 5.51 19.61
N ALA A 64 -0.86 6.26 20.70
CA ALA A 64 -1.77 6.23 21.85
C ALA A 64 -3.18 6.78 21.58
N PHE A 65 -3.39 7.46 20.45
CA PHE A 65 -4.69 8.01 20.06
C PHE A 65 -5.34 7.24 18.89
N VAL A 66 -4.59 6.36 18.24
CA VAL A 66 -5.03 5.57 17.08
C VAL A 66 -5.51 4.18 17.52
N TYR A 67 -4.92 3.64 18.59
CA TYR A 67 -5.26 2.35 19.19
C TYR A 67 -5.84 2.52 20.58
#